data_AF-A0A5M6D7T9-F1
#
_entry.id   AF-A0A5M6D7T9-F1
#
_cell.length_a   1.000
_cell.length_b   1.000
_cell.length_c   1.000
_cell.angle_alpha   90.00
_cell.angle_beta   90.00
_cell.angle_gamma   90.00
#
_symmetry.space_group_name_H-M   'P 1'
#
loop_
_entity.id
_entity.type
_entity.pdbx_description
1 polymer ?
#
loop_
_entity_poly.entity_id
_entity_poly.type
_entity_poly.pdbx_seq_one_letter_code
_entity_poly.pdbx_strand_id
1 'polypeptide(L)'
;MNALTHQKPHPVLTLTQLANYYDVLQAAELLATEQPKDAVPIARSVLASLLRLAWARASGKPDSEPKPESVPLKLRNRGIVSKPAMQRLRNAFEKSKNPPEMFSACRDLLVWLASKPDAVID
;
A
#
# COMPACT_ATOMS: atom_id res chain seq x y z
N MET A 1 31.41 24.05 -1.86
CA MET A 1 30.28 23.83 -2.80
C MET A 1 29.19 23.08 -2.06
N ASN A 2 28.15 23.78 -1.59
CA ASN A 2 27.05 23.17 -0.85
C ASN A 2 26.02 22.62 -1.84
N ALA A 3 25.83 21.30 -1.82
CA ALA A 3 24.76 20.66 -2.58
C ALA A 3 23.42 21.02 -1.92
N LEU A 4 22.67 21.92 -2.56
CA LEU A 4 21.28 22.21 -2.22
C LEU A 4 20.46 20.95 -2.50
N THR A 5 20.11 20.22 -1.44
CA THR A 5 19.16 19.12 -1.48
C THR A 5 17.78 19.69 -1.85
N HIS A 6 17.40 19.56 -3.11
CA HIS A 6 16.02 19.74 -3.56
C HIS A 6 15.15 18.63 -2.94
N GLN A 7 14.72 18.80 -1.69
CA GLN A 7 13.59 18.05 -1.16
C GLN A 7 12.37 18.45 -1.97
N LYS A 8 11.93 17.56 -2.88
CA LYS A 8 10.64 17.71 -3.55
C LYS A 8 9.57 17.84 -2.45
N PRO A 9 8.69 18.86 -2.51
CA PRO A 9 7.64 19.02 -1.53
C PRO A 9 6.81 17.73 -1.48
N HIS A 10 6.65 17.19 -0.27
CA HIS A 10 5.77 16.05 -0.07
C HIS A 10 4.33 16.47 -0.38
N PRO A 11 3.60 15.72 -1.23
CA PRO A 11 2.21 16.05 -1.49
C PRO A 11 1.43 15.91 -0.17
N VAL A 12 0.95 17.04 0.34
CA VAL A 12 -0.01 17.05 1.45
C VAL A 12 -1.37 16.75 0.84
N LEU A 13 -1.98 15.62 1.24
CA LEU A 13 -3.31 15.29 0.77
C LEU A 13 -4.35 16.22 1.39
N THR A 14 -5.29 16.70 0.59
CA THR A 14 -6.43 17.49 1.07
C THR A 14 -7.49 16.59 1.69
N LEU A 15 -8.36 17.16 2.54
CA LEU A 15 -9.50 16.42 3.12
C LEU A 15 -10.40 15.78 2.05
N THR A 16 -10.58 16.46 0.91
CA THR A 16 -11.32 15.93 -0.24
C THR A 16 -10.66 14.70 -0.84
N GLN A 17 -9.33 14.68 -0.94
CA GLN A 17 -8.60 13.51 -1.46
C GLN A 17 -8.73 12.31 -0.51
N LEU A 18 -8.72 12.54 0.81
CA LEU A 18 -8.95 11.49 1.80
C LEU A 18 -10.38 10.92 1.73
N ALA A 19 -11.39 11.77 1.53
CA ALA A 19 -12.78 11.33 1.34
C ALA A 19 -12.94 10.44 0.10
N ASN A 20 -12.34 10.83 -1.03
CA ASN A 20 -12.39 10.02 -2.26
C ASN A 20 -11.75 8.62 -2.07
N TYR A 21 -10.68 8.51 -1.28
CA TYR A 21 -10.10 7.21 -0.94
C TYR A 21 -11.03 6.34 -0.09
N TYR A 22 -11.79 6.97 0.81
CA TYR A 22 -12.79 6.27 1.61
C TYR A 22 -13.92 5.72 0.76
N ASP A 23 -14.43 6.50 -0.20
CA ASP A 23 -15.49 6.07 -1.13
C ASP A 23 -15.05 4.87 -1.97
N VAL A 24 -13.80 4.88 -2.46
CA VAL A 24 -13.21 3.74 -3.20
C VAL A 24 -13.14 2.49 -2.33
N LEU A 25 -12.76 2.62 -1.06
CA LEU A 25 -12.69 1.49 -0.14
C LEU A 25 -14.07 0.94 0.21
N GLN A 26 -15.08 1.80 0.37
CA GLN A 26 -16.45 1.39 0.64
C GLN A 26 -17.08 0.68 -0.56
N ALA A 27 -16.85 1.18 -1.77
CA ALA A 27 -17.26 0.51 -3.00
C ALA A 27 -16.59 -0.86 -3.17
N ALA A 28 -15.32 -0.97 -2.78
CA ALA A 28 -14.57 -2.22 -2.82
C ALA A 28 -15.09 -3.26 -1.80
N GLU A 29 -15.50 -2.82 -0.60
CA GLU A 29 -16.15 -3.66 0.40
C GLU A 29 -17.54 -4.14 -0.06
N LEU A 30 -18.31 -3.28 -0.73
CA LEU A 30 -19.59 -3.67 -1.32
C LEU A 30 -19.41 -4.73 -2.42
N LEU A 31 -18.44 -4.52 -3.32
CA LEU A 31 -18.11 -5.47 -4.39
C LEU A 31 -17.70 -6.84 -3.84
N ALA A 32 -16.98 -6.87 -2.71
CA ALA A 32 -16.63 -8.12 -2.05
C ALA A 32 -17.85 -8.90 -1.53
N THR A 33 -18.91 -8.18 -1.15
CA THR A 33 -20.15 -8.75 -0.66
C THR A 33 -21.03 -9.25 -1.81
N GLU A 34 -21.14 -8.46 -2.88
CA GLU A 34 -22.02 -8.76 -4.01
C GLU A 34 -21.41 -9.75 -5.01
N GLN A 35 -20.10 -9.67 -5.26
CA GLN A 35 -19.39 -10.48 -6.27
C GLN A 35 -18.05 -11.02 -5.73
N PRO A 36 -18.08 -11.93 -4.72
CA PRO A 36 -16.88 -12.39 -4.03
C PRO A 36 -15.86 -13.12 -4.92
N LYS A 37 -16.31 -13.76 -6.01
CA LYS A 37 -15.43 -14.48 -6.95
C LYS A 37 -14.49 -13.53 -7.69
N ASP A 38 -15.01 -12.40 -8.13
CA ASP A 38 -14.25 -11.39 -8.90
C ASP A 38 -13.52 -10.40 -7.98
N ALA A 39 -14.01 -10.21 -6.76
CA ALA A 39 -13.39 -9.35 -5.78
C ALA A 39 -11.96 -9.79 -5.39
N VAL A 40 -11.69 -11.10 -5.30
CA VAL A 40 -10.35 -11.62 -4.94
C VAL A 40 -9.26 -11.19 -5.94
N PRO A 41 -9.38 -11.47 -7.26
CA PRO A 41 -8.35 -11.07 -8.23
C PRO A 41 -8.21 -9.54 -8.34
N ILE A 42 -9.30 -8.78 -8.17
CA ILE A 42 -9.27 -7.31 -8.13
C ILE A 42 -8.49 -6.83 -6.91
N ALA A 43 -8.88 -7.26 -5.71
CA ALA A 43 -8.23 -6.86 -4.46
C ALA A 43 -6.74 -7.21 -4.46
N ARG A 44 -6.36 -8.39 -4.96
CA ARG A 44 -4.95 -8.80 -5.08
C ARG A 44 -4.18 -7.91 -6.06
N SER A 45 -4.78 -7.51 -7.18
CA SER A 45 -4.14 -6.63 -8.17
C SER A 45 -3.94 -5.21 -7.64
N VAL A 46 -4.92 -4.71 -6.88
CA VAL A 46 -4.80 -3.42 -6.17
C VAL A 46 -3.69 -3.49 -5.13
N LEU A 47 -3.67 -4.54 -4.29
CA LEU A 47 -2.63 -4.76 -3.29
C LEU A 47 -1.23 -4.84 -3.93
N ALA A 48 -1.08 -5.56 -5.05
CA ALA A 48 0.18 -5.62 -5.79
C ALA A 48 0.67 -4.23 -6.23
N SER A 49 -0.23 -3.42 -6.76
CA SER A 49 0.07 -2.08 -7.25
C SER A 49 0.49 -1.14 -6.11
N LEU A 50 -0.22 -1.20 -4.98
CA LEU A 50 0.11 -0.42 -3.79
C LEU A 50 1.44 -0.83 -3.17
N LEU A 51 1.76 -2.13 -3.13
CA LEU A 51 3.06 -2.61 -2.68
C LEU A 51 4.20 -2.05 -3.56
N ARG A 52 4.06 -2.14 -4.89
CA ARG A 52 5.06 -1.57 -5.81
C ARG A 52 5.22 -0.06 -5.63
N LEU A 53 4.11 0.67 -5.46
CA LEU A 53 4.14 2.10 -5.21
C LEU A 53 4.83 2.43 -3.87
N ALA A 54 4.53 1.68 -2.81
CA ALA A 54 5.18 1.83 -1.51
C ALA A 54 6.69 1.58 -1.63
N TRP A 55 7.10 0.58 -2.40
CA TRP A 55 8.51 0.34 -2.68
C TRP A 55 9.16 1.45 -3.50
N ALA A 56 8.52 1.92 -4.57
CA ALA A 56 9.02 3.03 -5.39
C ALA A 56 9.28 4.26 -4.53
N ARG A 57 8.34 4.61 -3.66
CA ARG A 57 8.46 5.71 -2.70
C ARG A 57 9.58 5.47 -1.68
N ALA A 58 9.60 4.31 -1.02
CA ALA A 58 10.58 4.00 0.01
C ALA A 58 12.00 3.87 -0.53
N SER A 59 12.15 3.42 -1.77
CA SER A 59 13.44 3.15 -2.41
C SER A 59 14.01 4.33 -3.21
N GLY A 60 13.15 5.28 -3.61
CA GLY A 60 13.49 6.33 -4.57
C GLY A 60 13.69 5.79 -5.99
N LYS A 61 13.22 4.56 -6.29
CA LYS A 61 13.37 3.89 -7.59
C LYS A 61 12.00 3.69 -8.24
N PRO A 62 11.44 4.73 -8.91
CA PRO A 62 10.10 4.67 -9.50
C PRO A 62 9.97 3.62 -10.60
N ASP A 63 11.05 3.36 -11.34
CA ASP A 63 11.05 2.41 -12.46
C ASP A 63 11.34 0.97 -12.02
N SER A 64 11.44 0.72 -10.71
CA SER A 64 11.66 -0.63 -10.22
C SER A 64 10.35 -1.42 -10.19
N GLU A 65 10.34 -2.58 -10.83
CA GLU A 65 9.19 -3.49 -10.88
C GLU A 65 9.43 -4.74 -10.01
N PRO A 66 9.49 -4.61 -8.67
CA PRO A 66 9.66 -5.78 -7.82
C PRO A 66 8.43 -6.70 -7.95
N LYS A 67 8.70 -8.00 -7.85
CA LYS A 67 7.67 -9.00 -7.61
C LYS A 67 6.91 -8.66 -6.31
N PRO A 68 5.57 -8.47 -6.34
CA PRO A 68 4.80 -8.01 -5.19
C PRO A 68 5.01 -8.83 -3.91
N GLU A 69 5.14 -10.15 -4.02
CA GLU A 69 5.40 -11.08 -2.92
C GLU A 69 6.72 -10.80 -2.18
N SER A 70 7.71 -10.21 -2.88
CA SER A 70 9.00 -9.86 -2.29
C SER A 70 8.99 -8.50 -1.58
N VAL A 71 7.98 -7.66 -1.85
CA VAL A 71 7.94 -6.27 -1.39
C VAL A 71 7.80 -6.14 0.12
N PRO A 72 6.92 -6.89 0.83
CA PRO A 72 6.80 -6.77 2.28
C PRO A 72 8.13 -6.96 3.02
N LEU A 73 8.95 -7.93 2.61
CA LEU A 73 10.28 -8.14 3.19
C LEU A 73 11.24 -6.99 2.88
N LYS A 74 11.22 -6.47 1.65
CA LYS A 74 12.04 -5.31 1.25
C LYS A 74 11.68 -4.05 2.04
N LEU A 75 10.40 -3.80 2.26
CA LEU A 75 9.92 -2.69 3.09
C LEU A 75 10.36 -2.87 4.56
N ARG A 76 10.32 -4.12 5.07
CA ARG A 76 10.77 -4.42 6.44
C ARG A 76 12.26 -4.12 6.61
N ASN A 77 13.08 -4.54 5.65
CA ASN A 77 14.52 -4.30 5.67
C ASN A 77 14.89 -2.80 5.62
N ARG A 78 13.96 -1.95 5.17
CA ARG A 78 14.10 -0.49 5.19
C ARG A 78 13.49 0.18 6.43
N GLY A 79 12.93 -0.58 7.36
CA GLY A 79 12.27 -0.05 8.56
C GLY A 79 10.89 0.57 8.30
N ILE A 80 10.31 0.41 7.11
CA ILE A 80 9.01 1.01 6.74
C ILE A 80 7.83 0.24 7.31
N VAL A 81 7.97 -1.08 7.45
CA VAL A 81 6.93 -1.94 8.05
C VAL A 81 7.49 -2.65 9.27
N SER A 82 6.64 -2.88 10.26
CA SER A 82 6.95 -3.75 11.40
C SER A 82 7.02 -5.23 10.96
N LYS A 83 7.55 -6.10 11.83
CA LYS A 83 7.54 -7.56 11.57
C LYS A 83 6.09 -8.10 11.52
N PRO A 84 5.18 -7.72 12.43
CA PRO A 84 3.76 -8.04 12.32
C PRO A 84 3.14 -7.56 11.00
N ALA A 85 3.32 -6.29 10.63
CA ALA A 85 2.78 -5.73 9.39
C ALA A 85 3.28 -6.48 8.16
N MET A 86 4.58 -6.80 8.09
CA MET A 86 5.15 -7.61 7.01
C MET A 86 4.44 -8.96 6.86
N GLN A 87 4.19 -9.65 7.98
CA GLN A 87 3.51 -10.95 7.96
C GLN A 87 2.05 -10.81 7.51
N ARG A 88 1.34 -9.77 7.96
CA ARG A 88 -0.04 -9.48 7.53
C ARG A 88 -0.11 -9.20 6.04
N LEU A 89 0.72 -8.29 5.53
CA LEU A 89 0.79 -7.95 4.10
C LEU A 89 1.10 -9.17 3.23
N ARG A 90 2.06 -9.99 3.66
CA ARG A 90 2.42 -11.22 2.95
C ARG A 90 1.29 -12.23 2.95
N ASN A 91 0.64 -12.46 4.09
CA ASN A 91 -0.49 -13.38 4.19
C ASN A 91 -1.69 -12.88 3.35
N ALA A 92 -2.00 -11.58 3.39
CA ALA A 92 -3.06 -10.98 2.59
C ALA A 92 -2.82 -11.19 1.09
N PHE A 93 -1.58 -11.02 0.62
CA PHE A 93 -1.25 -11.18 -0.79
C PHE A 93 -1.20 -12.65 -1.24
N GLU A 94 -0.41 -13.48 -0.55
CA GLU A 94 -0.06 -14.84 -0.98
C GLU A 94 -1.13 -15.88 -0.63
N LYS A 95 -1.80 -15.73 0.53
CA LYS A 95 -2.58 -16.82 1.14
C LYS A 95 -4.06 -16.50 1.25
N SER A 96 -4.42 -15.23 1.43
CA SER A 96 -5.80 -14.86 1.67
C SER A 96 -6.67 -15.16 0.45
N LYS A 97 -7.87 -15.67 0.73
CA LYS A 97 -8.99 -15.79 -0.22
C LYS A 97 -10.14 -14.86 0.20
N ASN A 98 -9.88 -13.99 1.18
CA ASN A 98 -10.86 -13.13 1.82
C ASN A 98 -10.61 -11.68 1.36
N PRO A 99 -11.39 -11.14 0.40
CA PRO A 99 -11.16 -9.79 -0.11
C PRO A 99 -11.11 -8.70 0.98
N PRO A 100 -11.96 -8.70 2.03
CA PRO A 100 -11.83 -7.81 3.18
C PRO A 100 -10.43 -7.73 3.79
N GLU A 101 -9.72 -8.85 3.96
CA GLU A 101 -8.34 -8.85 4.51
C GLU A 101 -7.36 -8.15 3.55
N MET A 102 -7.54 -8.34 2.24
CA MET A 102 -6.73 -7.66 1.23
C MET A 102 -7.03 -6.16 1.20
N PHE A 103 -8.29 -5.76 1.32
CA PHE A 103 -8.66 -4.34 1.35
C PHE A 103 -8.19 -3.64 2.63
N SER A 104 -8.18 -4.33 3.77
CA SER A 104 -7.55 -3.82 4.99
C SER A 104 -6.06 -3.54 4.74
N ALA A 105 -5.33 -4.47 4.13
CA ALA A 105 -3.93 -4.27 3.76
C ALA A 105 -3.73 -3.12 2.76
N CYS A 106 -4.64 -2.97 1.79
CA CYS A 106 -4.65 -1.83 0.87
C CYS A 106 -4.83 -0.50 1.61
N ARG A 107 -5.74 -0.45 2.60
CA ARG A 107 -5.99 0.73 3.42
C ARG A 107 -4.76 1.14 4.21
N ASP A 108 -4.09 0.20 4.87
CA ASP A 108 -2.85 0.46 5.62
C ASP A 108 -1.77 1.08 4.72
N LEU A 109 -1.59 0.53 3.52
CA LEU A 109 -0.64 1.06 2.53
C LEU A 109 -1.04 2.45 2.02
N LEU A 110 -2.32 2.69 1.74
CA LEU A 110 -2.82 3.99 1.30
C LEU A 110 -2.63 5.06 2.37
N VAL A 111 -2.94 4.75 3.63
CA VAL A 111 -2.71 5.66 4.76
C VAL A 111 -1.23 5.99 4.88
N TRP A 112 -0.34 5.00 4.74
CA TRP A 112 1.09 5.25 4.77
C TRP A 112 1.57 6.10 3.58
N LEU A 113 1.08 5.81 2.38
CA LEU A 113 1.35 6.62 1.18
C LEU A 113 0.81 8.05 1.31
N ALA A 114 -0.27 8.25 2.07
CA ALA A 114 -0.81 9.56 2.39
C ALA A 114 -0.01 10.29 3.49
N SER A 115 0.72 9.54 4.32
CA SER A 115 1.44 10.05 5.50
C SER A 115 2.83 10.57 5.18
N LYS A 116 3.55 11.09 6.19
CA LYS A 116 4.94 11.54 6.05
C LYS A 116 5.89 10.36 5.74
N PRO A 117 7.06 10.58 5.10
CA PRO A 117 7.97 9.52 4.67
C PRO A 117 8.57 8.65 5.78
N ASP A 118 8.56 9.15 7.02
CA ASP A 118 9.11 8.54 8.23
C ASP A 118 8.09 7.68 9.00
N ALA A 119 6.82 7.66 8.57
CA ALA A 119 5.82 6.81 9.17
C ALA A 119 6.19 5.32 9.02
N VAL A 120 5.87 4.52 10.03
CA VAL A 120 6.01 3.06 10.01
C VAL A 120 4.62 2.44 9.96
N ILE A 121 4.42 1.47 9.08
CA ILE A 121 3.20 0.65 9.05
C ILE A 121 3.34 -0.43 10.13
N ASP A 122 2.40 -0.45 11.09
CA ASP A 122 2.38 -1.44 12.17
C ASP A 122 1.15 -2.35 12.14
#